data_AF-M0ZUM1-F1
#
_entry.id   AF-M0ZUM1-F1
#
_cell.length_a   1.000
_cell.length_b   1.000
_cell.length_c   1.000
_cell.angle_alpha   90.00
_cell.angle_beta   90.00
_cell.angle_gamma   90.00
#
_symmetry.space_group_name_H-M   'P 1'
#
loop_
_entity.id
_entity.type
_entity.pdbx_description
1 polymer ?
#
loop_
_entity_poly.entity_id
_entity_poly.type
_entity_poly.pdbx_seq_one_letter_code
_entity_poly.pdbx_strand_id
1 'polypeptide(L)'
;MIALALLHRVQISIAFDRVFFSQLVGEDMSFEDIRDADPYLYSGCKKILEMDTKIVDEDILGLTFVCEDEQLGSRKVVELCPNGKNTIVNSENRDNYVNLLVKHRFVTSIAHQVAHFARGFADIITDRRLRESFYQILDHEDLNKCFMGVKQLFLSKTGKNIQITVATKKMILKYPGSGRYLFLVCY
;
A
#
# COMPACT_ATOMS: atom_id res chain seq x y z
N MET A 1 3.92 -16.35 1.59
CA MET A 1 2.62 -17.06 1.65
C MET A 1 1.61 -16.54 0.63
N ILE A 2 1.32 -15.23 0.56
CA ILE A 2 0.32 -14.67 -0.38
C ILE A 2 0.65 -14.98 -1.85
N ALA A 3 1.91 -14.77 -2.22
CA ALA A 3 2.46 -15.17 -3.51
C ALA A 3 2.19 -16.66 -3.84
N LEU A 4 2.55 -17.57 -2.92
CA LEU A 4 2.32 -19.01 -3.09
C LEU A 4 0.83 -19.38 -3.12
N ALA A 5 -0.02 -18.65 -2.41
CA ALA A 5 -1.46 -18.89 -2.44
C ALA A 5 -2.08 -18.47 -3.79
N LEU A 6 -1.64 -17.37 -4.39
CA LEU A 6 -1.94 -17.07 -5.80
C LEU A 6 -1.45 -18.18 -6.74
N LEU A 7 -0.23 -18.66 -6.53
CA LEU A 7 0.37 -19.75 -7.31
C LEU A 7 -0.46 -21.04 -7.25
N HIS A 8 -0.96 -21.39 -6.07
CA HIS A 8 -1.70 -22.62 -5.79
C HIS A 8 -3.23 -22.46 -5.88
N ARG A 9 -3.75 -21.30 -6.31
CA ARG A 9 -5.18 -20.98 -6.36
C ARG A 9 -5.91 -21.12 -5.03
N VAL A 10 -5.19 -20.90 -3.95
CA VAL A 10 -5.82 -20.73 -2.65
C VAL A 10 -6.44 -19.35 -2.67
N GLN A 11 -7.77 -19.30 -2.58
CA GLN A 11 -8.46 -18.02 -2.39
C GLN A 11 -7.99 -17.42 -1.09
N ILE A 12 -7.50 -16.19 -1.16
CA ILE A 12 -7.13 -15.43 0.01
C ILE A 12 -8.15 -14.31 0.14
N SER A 13 -8.90 -14.29 1.23
CA SER A 13 -9.81 -13.18 1.55
C SER A 13 -9.03 -12.00 2.14
N ILE A 14 -7.99 -11.56 1.45
CA ILE A 14 -7.24 -10.35 1.81
C ILE A 14 -7.52 -9.32 0.72
N ALA A 15 -8.01 -8.16 1.15
CA ALA A 15 -7.99 -6.95 0.35
C ALA A 15 -6.82 -6.11 0.84
N PHE A 16 -6.02 -5.61 -0.09
CA PHE A 16 -5.03 -4.58 0.24
C PHE A 16 -5.75 -3.23 0.29
N ASP A 17 -5.26 -2.33 1.13
CA ASP A 17 -5.65 -0.93 1.07
C ASP A 17 -4.92 -0.21 -0.08
N ARG A 18 -5.43 0.96 -0.44
CA ARG A 18 -4.85 1.80 -1.51
C ARG A 18 -3.43 2.24 -1.19
N VAL A 19 -3.11 2.49 0.08
CA VAL A 19 -1.80 2.96 0.50
C VAL A 19 -0.73 1.90 0.24
N PHE A 20 -1.02 0.64 0.56
CA PHE A 20 -0.15 -0.49 0.25
C PHE A 20 0.01 -0.69 -1.26
N PHE A 21 -1.07 -0.55 -2.03
CA PHE A 21 -1.00 -0.65 -3.49
C PHE A 21 -0.13 0.45 -4.11
N SER A 22 -0.30 1.71 -3.70
CA SER A 22 0.51 2.84 -4.17
C SER A 22 2.00 2.58 -3.94
N GLN A 23 2.37 2.00 -2.79
CA GLN A 23 3.76 1.63 -2.51
C GLN A 23 4.30 0.53 -3.43
N LEU A 24 3.49 -0.43 -3.84
CA LEU A 24 3.90 -1.48 -4.78
C LEU A 24 4.12 -0.93 -6.20
N VAL A 25 3.32 0.06 -6.60
CA VAL A 25 3.41 0.70 -7.93
C VAL A 25 4.48 1.80 -7.94
N GLY A 26 4.89 2.30 -6.77
CA GLY A 26 5.77 3.46 -6.65
C GLY A 26 5.04 4.78 -6.88
N GLU A 27 3.73 4.82 -6.62
CA GLU A 27 2.92 6.05 -6.64
C GLU A 27 2.98 6.74 -5.27
N ASP A 28 2.92 8.08 -5.27
CA ASP A 28 2.81 8.85 -4.04
C ASP A 28 1.43 8.66 -3.39
N MET A 29 1.41 8.60 -2.06
CA MET A 29 0.18 8.51 -1.27
C MET A 29 -0.31 9.89 -0.87
N SER A 30 -1.62 10.11 -0.96
CA SER A 30 -2.26 11.31 -0.42
C SER A 30 -2.63 11.12 1.06
N PHE A 31 -2.84 12.23 1.77
CA PHE A 31 -3.37 12.18 3.14
C PHE A 31 -4.80 11.60 3.18
N GLU A 32 -5.56 11.76 2.11
CA GLU A 32 -6.92 11.23 1.99
C GLU A 32 -6.92 9.70 1.88
N ASP A 33 -5.88 9.09 1.30
CA ASP A 33 -5.78 7.63 1.13
C ASP A 33 -5.67 6.91 2.48
N ILE A 34 -5.16 7.56 3.52
CA ILE A 34 -5.05 6.95 4.86
C ILE A 34 -6.38 6.90 5.61
N ARG A 35 -7.41 7.64 5.15
CA ARG A 35 -8.73 7.64 5.79
C ARG A 35 -9.33 6.25 5.86
N ASP A 36 -9.21 5.50 4.77
CA ASP A 36 -9.82 4.20 4.64
C ASP A 36 -8.89 3.09 5.21
N ALA A 37 -7.59 3.34 5.28
CA ALA A 37 -6.59 2.42 5.82
C ALA A 37 -6.49 2.48 7.37
N ASP A 38 -6.52 3.68 7.95
CA ASP A 38 -6.51 3.90 9.41
C ASP A 38 -7.36 5.14 9.78
N PRO A 39 -8.68 4.96 9.96
CA PRO A 39 -9.60 6.06 10.26
C PRO A 39 -9.26 6.80 11.57
N TYR A 40 -8.66 6.09 12.54
CA TYR A 40 -8.30 6.66 13.84
C TYR A 40 -7.09 7.58 13.69
N LEU A 41 -6.04 7.13 13.02
CA LEU A 41 -4.87 7.95 12.72
C LEU A 41 -5.25 9.16 11.86
N TYR A 42 -6.08 8.96 10.83
CA TYR A 42 -6.57 10.06 9.98
C TYR A 42 -7.33 11.10 10.81
N SER A 43 -8.26 10.68 11.67
CA SER A 43 -9.00 11.61 12.53
C SER A 43 -8.07 12.36 13.49
N GLY A 44 -7.10 11.68 14.09
CA GLY A 44 -6.10 12.30 14.98
C GLY A 44 -5.26 13.35 14.26
N CYS A 45 -4.70 13.01 13.10
CA CYS A 45 -3.92 13.92 12.27
C CYS A 45 -4.75 15.13 11.84
N LYS A 46 -5.98 14.89 11.38
CA LYS A 46 -6.89 15.96 10.95
C LYS A 46 -7.21 16.93 12.09
N LYS A 47 -7.43 16.43 13.31
CA LYS A 47 -7.61 17.28 14.50
C LYS A 47 -6.39 18.15 14.79
N ILE A 48 -5.17 17.64 14.60
CA ILE A 48 -3.94 18.41 14.80
C ILE A 48 -3.83 19.53 13.75
N LEU A 49 -4.12 19.22 12.48
CA LEU A 49 -4.09 20.18 11.37
C LEU A 49 -5.15 21.28 11.51
N GLU A 50 -6.35 20.94 11.99
CA GLU A 50 -7.47 21.88 12.11
C GLU A 50 -7.52 22.60 13.47
N MET A 51 -6.62 22.27 14.39
CA MET A 51 -6.58 22.87 15.72
C MET A 51 -6.33 24.39 15.64
N ASP A 52 -6.94 25.13 16.56
CA ASP A 52 -6.65 26.55 16.72
C ASP A 52 -5.15 26.76 17.00
N THR A 53 -4.55 27.74 16.32
CA THR A 53 -3.10 27.97 16.37
C THR A 53 -2.63 28.30 17.77
N LYS A 54 -3.43 29.02 18.58
CA LYS A 54 -3.05 29.37 19.95
C LYS A 54 -2.98 28.12 20.84
N ILE A 55 -3.92 27.19 20.66
CA ILE A 55 -3.97 25.96 21.46
C ILE A 55 -2.76 25.07 21.17
N VAL A 56 -2.38 24.91 19.89
CA VAL A 56 -1.20 24.09 19.53
C VAL A 56 0.10 24.78 19.95
N ASP A 57 0.18 26.10 19.89
CA ASP A 57 1.37 26.86 20.27
C ASP A 57 1.58 26.95 21.80
N GLU A 58 0.52 26.75 22.59
CA GLU A 58 0.58 26.67 24.05
C GLU A 58 1.15 25.32 24.57
N ASP A 59 1.52 24.39 23.68
CA ASP A 59 2.07 23.05 24.00
C ASP A 59 1.19 22.24 24.97
N ILE A 60 -0.12 22.51 24.99
CA ILE A 60 -1.07 21.82 25.89
C ILE A 60 -1.12 20.31 25.60
N LEU A 61 -0.90 19.93 24.33
CA LEU A 61 -0.93 18.54 23.90
C LEU A 61 0.36 17.77 24.21
N GLY A 62 1.46 18.46 24.55
CA GLY A 62 2.77 17.84 24.78
C GLY A 62 3.27 17.01 23.60
N LEU A 63 2.94 17.42 22.37
CA LEU A 63 3.31 16.68 21.17
C LEU A 63 4.73 17.06 20.77
N THR A 64 5.54 16.03 20.50
CA THR A 64 6.88 16.18 19.93
C THR A 64 7.01 15.30 18.69
N PHE A 65 8.08 15.45 17.91
CA PHE A 65 8.31 14.67 16.68
C PHE A 65 8.75 13.23 16.98
N VAL A 66 7.94 12.51 17.76
CA VAL A 66 8.11 11.11 18.11
C VAL A 66 6.79 10.37 17.95
N CYS A 67 6.87 9.07 17.68
CA CYS A 67 5.71 8.19 17.68
C CYS A 67 6.01 6.87 18.39
N GLU A 68 4.97 6.19 18.86
CA GLU A 68 5.08 4.81 19.31
C GLU A 68 4.92 3.87 18.11
N ASP A 69 5.88 2.96 17.95
CA ASP A 69 5.85 1.89 16.97
C ASP A 69 5.80 0.55 17.69
N GLU A 70 4.81 -0.27 17.34
CA GLU A 70 4.63 -1.61 17.92
C GLU A 70 5.09 -2.66 16.91
N GLN A 71 6.24 -3.28 17.19
CA GLN A 71 6.82 -4.32 16.34
C GLN A 71 6.94 -5.62 17.14
N LEU A 72 6.27 -6.68 16.67
CA LEU A 72 6.31 -8.03 17.26
C LEU A 72 5.98 -8.05 18.77
N GLY A 73 5.04 -7.21 19.20
CA GLY A 73 4.63 -7.08 20.61
C GLY A 73 5.54 -6.21 21.48
N SER A 74 6.57 -5.59 20.92
CA SER A 74 7.41 -4.61 21.60
C SER A 74 7.04 -3.20 21.14
N ARG A 75 6.69 -2.33 22.09
CA ARG A 75 6.50 -0.90 21.84
C ARG A 75 7.82 -0.16 21.97
N LYS A 76 8.13 0.66 20.97
CA LYS A 76 9.32 1.50 20.93
C LYS A 76 8.92 2.92 20.56
N VAL A 77 9.58 3.89 21.18
CA VAL A 77 9.46 5.29 20.77
C VAL A 77 10.47 5.52 19.64
N VAL A 78 9.99 6.06 18.53
CA VAL A 78 10.79 6.38 17.34
C VAL A 78 10.75 7.89 17.12
N GLU A 79 11.90 8.51 16.92
CA GLU A 79 11.97 9.91 16.51
C GLU A 79 11.68 10.02 15.00
N LEU A 80 10.73 10.88 14.64
CA LEU A 80 10.29 11.09 13.25
C LEU A 80 11.28 11.95 12.45
N CYS A 81 12.09 12.74 13.13
CA CYS A 81 13.17 13.54 12.58
C CYS A 81 14.36 13.58 13.57
N PRO A 82 15.55 14.03 13.14
CA PRO A 82 16.67 14.21 14.05
C PRO A 82 16.32 15.16 15.21
N ASN A 83 16.57 14.74 16.45
CA ASN A 83 16.23 15.51 17.66
C ASN A 83 14.71 15.71 17.82
N GLY A 84 13.91 14.77 17.30
CA GLY A 84 12.45 14.88 17.26
C GLY A 84 11.83 14.92 18.65
N LYS A 85 12.43 14.22 19.62
CA LYS A 85 12.00 14.25 21.02
C LYS A 85 12.04 15.64 21.67
N ASN A 86 12.93 16.51 21.20
CA ASN A 86 13.08 17.88 21.71
C ASN A 86 12.42 18.92 20.79
N THR A 87 11.75 18.48 19.72
CA THR A 87 11.06 19.36 18.78
C THR A 87 9.57 19.33 19.10
N ILE A 88 9.06 20.41 19.68
CA ILE A 88 7.65 20.57 20.03
C ILE A 88 6.84 20.83 18.76
N VAL A 89 5.65 20.23 18.67
CA VAL A 89 4.71 20.50 17.58
C VAL A 89 3.99 21.82 17.83
N ASN A 90 4.03 22.71 16.85
CA ASN A 90 3.41 24.03 16.89
C ASN A 90 2.67 24.32 15.57
N SER A 91 2.03 25.48 15.48
CA SER A 91 1.25 25.89 14.31
C SER A 91 2.07 25.97 13.02
N GLU A 92 3.36 26.28 13.11
CA GLU A 92 4.28 26.41 11.97
C GLU A 92 4.77 25.05 11.45
N ASN A 93 4.86 24.04 12.30
CA ASN A 93 5.49 22.75 11.97
C ASN A 93 4.55 21.54 11.99
N ARG A 94 3.27 21.72 12.40
CA ARG A 94 2.29 20.63 12.50
C ARG A 94 2.06 19.87 11.19
N ASP A 95 2.09 20.54 10.05
CA ASP A 95 1.97 19.90 8.74
C ASP A 95 3.13 18.93 8.51
N ASN A 96 4.35 19.33 8.86
CA ASN A 96 5.53 18.47 8.78
C ASN A 96 5.45 17.30 9.77
N TYR A 97 4.98 17.54 10.99
CA TYR A 97 4.75 16.49 11.98
C TYR A 97 3.79 15.42 11.44
N VAL A 98 2.62 15.83 10.93
CA VAL A 98 1.61 14.92 10.37
C VAL A 98 2.17 14.16 9.18
N ASN A 99 2.86 14.84 8.25
CA ASN A 99 3.47 14.20 7.10
C ASN A 99 4.50 13.11 7.49
N LEU A 100 5.36 13.40 8.47
CA LEU A 100 6.34 12.43 8.94
C LEU A 100 5.70 11.27 9.70
N LEU A 101 4.67 11.54 10.51
CA LEU A 101 3.92 10.50 11.23
C LEU A 101 3.24 9.53 10.26
N VAL A 102 2.55 10.06 9.25
CA VAL A 102 1.90 9.27 8.20
C VAL A 102 2.91 8.48 7.39
N LYS A 103 4.01 9.13 6.96
CA LYS A 103 5.09 8.45 6.23
C LYS A 103 5.72 7.33 7.06
N HIS A 104 5.95 7.54 8.35
CA HIS A 104 6.50 6.48 9.21
C HIS A 104 5.53 5.30 9.32
N ARG A 105 4.26 5.58 9.61
CA ARG A 105 3.23 4.54 9.82
C ARG A 105 3.01 3.68 8.59
N PHE A 106 2.93 4.29 7.41
CA PHE A 106 2.54 3.55 6.21
C PHE A 106 3.73 3.16 5.36
N VAL A 107 4.83 3.93 5.32
CA VAL A 107 5.94 3.67 4.40
C VAL A 107 7.14 3.09 5.15
N THR A 108 7.69 3.84 6.10
CA THR A 108 8.99 3.50 6.71
C THR A 108 8.91 2.23 7.57
N SER A 109 7.89 2.10 8.43
CA SER A 109 7.76 0.99 9.39
C SER A 109 7.51 -0.38 8.73
N ILE A 110 6.97 -0.39 7.50
CA ILE A 110 6.66 -1.61 6.75
C ILE A 110 7.52 -1.80 5.49
N ALA A 111 8.48 -0.91 5.23
CA ALA A 111 9.26 -0.91 3.99
C ALA A 111 9.92 -2.26 3.68
N HIS A 112 10.42 -2.95 4.69
CA HIS A 112 11.06 -4.26 4.52
C HIS A 112 10.03 -5.34 4.11
N GLN A 113 8.86 -5.35 4.74
CA GLN A 113 7.76 -6.25 4.46
C GLN A 113 7.21 -6.02 3.04
N VAL A 114 7.05 -4.76 2.66
CA VAL A 114 6.62 -4.34 1.31
C VAL A 114 7.64 -4.78 0.27
N ALA A 115 8.95 -4.57 0.52
CA ALA A 115 10.00 -4.99 -0.40
C ALA A 115 10.02 -6.52 -0.61
N HIS A 116 9.89 -7.30 0.46
CA HIS A 116 9.78 -8.77 0.37
C HIS A 116 8.52 -9.21 -0.36
N PHE A 117 7.40 -8.55 -0.11
CA PHE A 117 6.15 -8.81 -0.83
C PHE A 117 6.32 -8.52 -2.33
N ALA A 118 6.81 -7.33 -2.68
CA ALA A 118 7.02 -6.92 -4.07
C ALA A 118 7.95 -7.89 -4.81
N ARG A 119 9.03 -8.33 -4.16
CA ARG A 119 9.94 -9.34 -4.71
C ARG A 119 9.24 -10.67 -4.94
N GLY A 120 8.58 -11.22 -3.92
CA GLY A 120 7.88 -12.51 -4.04
C GLY A 120 6.73 -12.46 -5.06
N PHE A 121 6.11 -11.30 -5.22
CA PHE A 121 5.09 -11.05 -6.23
C PHE A 121 5.68 -10.95 -7.64
N ALA A 122 6.82 -10.27 -7.80
CA ALA A 122 7.55 -10.21 -9.07
C ALA A 122 8.08 -11.58 -9.52
N ASP A 123 8.48 -12.45 -8.58
CA ASP A 123 8.95 -13.81 -8.86
C ASP A 123 7.84 -14.72 -9.42
N ILE A 124 6.57 -14.45 -9.12
CA ILE A 124 5.41 -15.12 -9.75
C ILE A 124 5.27 -14.69 -11.21
N ILE A 125 5.62 -13.45 -11.52
CA ILE A 125 5.53 -12.89 -12.86
C ILE A 125 6.79 -13.29 -13.64
N THR A 126 6.72 -14.51 -14.18
CA THR A 126 7.82 -15.11 -14.97
C THR A 126 8.07 -14.42 -16.30
N ASP A 127 7.08 -13.74 -16.89
CA ASP A 127 7.29 -12.91 -18.08
C ASP A 127 7.85 -11.54 -17.70
N ARG A 128 9.11 -11.29 -18.11
CA ARG A 128 9.83 -10.04 -17.85
C ARG A 128 9.13 -8.80 -18.43
N ARG A 129 8.45 -8.91 -19.58
CA ARG A 129 7.72 -7.80 -20.21
C ARG A 129 6.48 -7.43 -19.42
N LEU A 130 5.87 -8.41 -18.76
CA LEU A 130 4.74 -8.19 -17.87
C LEU A 130 5.16 -7.60 -16.55
N ARG A 131 6.30 -7.99 -16.00
CA ARG A 131 6.79 -7.40 -14.76
C ARG A 131 6.89 -5.88 -14.84
N GLU A 132 7.31 -5.38 -16.00
CA GLU A 132 7.45 -3.94 -16.29
C GLU A 132 6.10 -3.24 -16.56
N SER A 133 5.07 -3.98 -16.97
CA SER A 133 3.76 -3.42 -17.35
C SER A 133 2.61 -3.81 -16.40
N PHE A 134 2.82 -4.73 -15.47
CA PHE A 134 1.80 -5.29 -14.58
C PHE A 134 1.18 -4.21 -13.70
N TYR A 135 2.03 -3.39 -13.08
CA TYR A 135 1.62 -2.24 -12.26
C TYR A 135 1.03 -1.08 -13.09
N GLN A 136 1.33 -1.04 -14.40
CA GLN A 136 0.74 -0.04 -15.30
C GLN A 136 -0.64 -0.44 -15.81
N ILE A 137 -0.94 -1.74 -15.86
CA ILE A 137 -2.15 -2.30 -16.46
C ILE A 137 -3.26 -2.56 -15.43
N LEU A 138 -2.90 -2.79 -14.17
CA LEU A 138 -3.83 -3.03 -13.07
C LEU A 138 -4.01 -1.78 -12.21
N ASP A 139 -5.23 -1.55 -11.75
CA ASP A 139 -5.50 -0.67 -10.60
C ASP A 139 -5.62 -1.50 -9.31
N HIS A 140 -5.83 -0.78 -8.21
CA HIS A 140 -6.01 -1.34 -6.88
C HIS A 140 -7.17 -2.35 -6.83
N GLU A 141 -8.32 -2.00 -7.42
CA GLU A 141 -9.52 -2.83 -7.44
C GLU A 141 -9.33 -4.09 -8.28
N ASP A 142 -8.62 -4.01 -9.39
CA ASP A 142 -8.33 -5.11 -10.29
C ASP A 142 -7.35 -6.10 -9.66
N LEU A 143 -6.36 -5.59 -8.92
CA LEU A 143 -5.47 -6.43 -8.12
C LEU A 143 -6.26 -7.17 -7.03
N ASN A 144 -7.14 -6.49 -6.29
CA ASN A 144 -7.98 -7.11 -5.25
C ASN A 144 -8.89 -8.20 -5.84
N LYS A 145 -9.52 -7.95 -7.00
CA LYS A 145 -10.30 -8.97 -7.73
C LYS A 145 -9.45 -10.19 -8.11
N CYS A 146 -8.19 -9.98 -8.48
CA CYS A 146 -7.26 -11.08 -8.76
C CYS A 146 -7.05 -11.99 -7.54
N PHE A 147 -6.89 -11.43 -6.34
CA PHE A 147 -6.76 -12.19 -5.09
C PHE A 147 -8.04 -12.93 -4.68
N MET A 148 -9.21 -12.37 -5.00
CA MET A 148 -10.52 -12.99 -4.76
C MET A 148 -10.84 -14.15 -5.72
N GLY A 149 -9.99 -14.39 -6.74
CA GLY A 149 -10.12 -15.53 -7.65
C GLY A 149 -11.21 -15.36 -8.71
N VAL A 150 -11.46 -14.14 -9.18
CA VAL A 150 -12.42 -13.92 -10.27
C VAL A 150 -11.93 -14.58 -11.57
N LYS A 151 -12.85 -15.23 -12.30
CA LYS A 151 -12.52 -15.93 -13.57
C LYS A 151 -12.36 -14.98 -14.76
N GLN A 152 -12.91 -13.77 -14.67
CA GLN A 152 -12.81 -12.72 -15.67
C GLN A 152 -12.51 -11.41 -14.96
N LEU A 153 -11.54 -10.67 -15.47
CA LEU A 153 -11.14 -9.38 -14.95
C LEU A 153 -11.28 -8.35 -16.05
N PHE A 154 -12.16 -7.38 -15.84
CA PHE A 154 -12.19 -6.18 -16.65
C PHE A 154 -11.12 -5.23 -16.11
N LEU A 155 -10.12 -4.92 -16.92
CA LEU A 155 -9.08 -3.96 -16.55
C LEU A 155 -9.60 -2.54 -16.71
N SER A 156 -9.82 -1.86 -15.60
CA SER A 156 -10.39 -0.51 -15.59
C SER A 156 -9.49 0.49 -16.35
N LYS A 157 -8.17 0.43 -16.13
CA LYS A 157 -7.18 1.36 -16.70
C LYS A 157 -7.06 1.27 -18.21
N THR A 158 -7.32 0.10 -18.79
CA THR A 158 -7.14 -0.12 -20.25
C THR A 158 -8.45 -0.33 -21.00
N GLY A 159 -9.58 -0.44 -20.28
CA GLY A 159 -10.88 -0.75 -20.86
C GLY A 159 -10.95 -2.16 -21.48
N LYS A 160 -10.01 -3.06 -21.13
CA LYS A 160 -9.89 -4.38 -21.76
C LYS A 160 -10.45 -5.45 -20.83
N ASN A 161 -11.36 -6.26 -21.36
CA ASN A 161 -11.75 -7.50 -20.71
C ASN A 161 -10.64 -8.53 -20.88
N ILE A 162 -10.21 -9.15 -19.78
CA ILE A 162 -9.26 -10.24 -19.81
C ILE A 162 -9.86 -11.44 -19.08
N GLN A 163 -9.90 -12.60 -19.75
CA GLN A 163 -10.15 -13.84 -19.03
C GLN A 163 -8.91 -14.20 -18.22
N ILE A 164 -9.08 -14.36 -16.91
CA ILE A 164 -8.05 -14.93 -16.04
C ILE A 164 -8.33 -16.41 -15.96
N THR A 165 -7.70 -17.19 -16.84
CA THR A 165 -7.72 -18.64 -16.72
C THR A 165 -6.45 -19.07 -16.02
N VAL A 166 -6.53 -19.32 -14.72
CA VAL A 166 -5.49 -20.11 -14.07
C VAL A 166 -5.77 -21.57 -14.49
N ALA A 167 -4.89 -22.16 -15.28
CA ALA A 167 -4.90 -23.56 -15.71
C ALA A 167 -3.51 -24.14 -15.41
N THR A 168 -3.42 -25.18 -14.58
CA THR A 168 -2.20 -25.97 -14.32
C THR A 168 -0.88 -25.18 -14.39
N LYS A 169 -0.49 -24.53 -13.28
CA LYS A 169 0.78 -23.78 -13.21
C LYS A 169 0.93 -22.67 -14.25
N LYS A 170 -0.16 -22.21 -14.87
CA LYS A 170 -0.16 -21.07 -15.78
C LYS A 170 -1.35 -20.14 -15.53
N MET A 171 -1.11 -18.84 -15.40
CA MET A 171 -2.15 -17.81 -15.46
C MET A 171 -2.18 -17.27 -16.88
N ILE A 172 -3.28 -17.49 -17.60
CA ILE A 172 -3.42 -17.10 -19.00
C ILE A 172 -4.29 -15.86 -19.07
N LEU A 173 -3.73 -14.73 -19.53
CA LEU A 173 -4.49 -13.52 -19.87
C LEU A 173 -4.81 -13.56 -21.37
N LYS A 174 -6.10 -13.70 -21.71
CA LYS A 174 -6.57 -13.72 -23.11
C LYS A 174 -7.13 -12.36 -23.49
N TYR A 175 -6.53 -11.71 -24.49
CA TYR A 175 -7.02 -10.43 -25.03
C TYR A 175 -8.10 -10.68 -26.11
N PRO A 176 -9.35 -10.18 -25.93
CA PRO A 176 -10.41 -10.31 -26.92
C PRO A 176 -10.00 -9.68 -28.25
N GLY A 177 -10.32 -10.37 -29.36
CA GLY A 177 -10.16 -9.83 -30.72
C GLY A 177 -8.74 -9.80 -31.32
N SER A 178 -7.69 -10.02 -30.53
CA SER A 178 -6.30 -9.93 -31.03
C SER A 178 -5.63 -11.28 -31.34
N GLY A 179 -6.23 -12.40 -30.91
CA GLY A 179 -5.59 -13.72 -30.95
C GLY A 179 -4.35 -13.84 -30.05
N ARG A 180 -3.99 -12.80 -29.28
CA ARG A 180 -2.83 -12.80 -28.39
C ARG A 180 -3.20 -13.40 -27.04
N TYR A 181 -2.44 -14.43 -26.67
CA TYR A 181 -2.47 -15.05 -25.36
C TYR A 181 -1.22 -14.65 -24.61
N LEU A 182 -1.37 -14.49 -23.31
CA LEU A 182 -0.29 -14.18 -22.42
C LEU A 182 -0.23 -15.28 -21.37
N PHE A 183 0.93 -15.90 -21.21
CA PHE A 183 1.11 -17.05 -20.35
C PHE A 183 2.05 -16.68 -19.20
N LEU A 184 1.52 -16.47 -18.00
CA LEU A 184 2.32 -16.48 -16.79
C LEU A 184 2.57 -17.93 -16.43
N VAL A 185 3.82 -18.39 -16.39
CA VAL A 185 4.17 -19.72 -15.88
C VAL A 185 4.55 -19.59 -14.42
N CYS A 186 4.00 -20.46 -13.60
CA CYS A 186 3.98 -20.39 -12.16
C CYS A 186 4.54 -21.73 -11.69
N TYR A 187 5.85 -21.82 -11.47
CA TYR A 187 6.56 -23.09 -11.20
C TYR A 187 6.31 -23.62 -9.79
#